data_AF-A0A2N9GFV7-F1
#
_entry.id   AF-A0A2N9GFV7-F1
#
_cell.length_a   1.000
_cell.length_b   1.000
_cell.length_c   1.000
_cell.angle_alpha   90.00
_cell.angle_beta   90.00
_cell.angle_gamma   90.00
#
_symmetry.space_group_name_H-M   'P 1'
#
loop_
_entity.id
_entity.type
_entity.pdbx_description
1 polymer ?
#
loop_
_entity_poly.entity_id
_entity_poly.type
_entity_poly.pdbx_seq_one_letter_code
_entity_poly.pdbx_strand_id
1 'polypeptide(L)'
;MQVSSAETCPTSYPIWHFCNTPILSRDPRYISNLDIDWDDIMKVLEKVTDSNENQGIGLLNFNENEINHWKQLIPDAKTIVLHLEYAAKNVTWDSLYPEWIDEEEESEVPICPSLPKLKSPGIRLDLIVIKLPCRNEGNWSRDVARLHLQLAAAGLASSAKGFYPVHLLFVTNCFPIPNLFTCKDRVAREGNAWLYKPHLNALREKSQLPVGSCELALPLRGNELIYTGNVHREAYATILHSAHVYVCGAIAAAQSIRMSGSTRDLVILVDETISSYHRSGLEAAGWKIRTIQRIRNPKAEKDAYNEWNYSKFRLWQLTDYDRIIFIDADLLILRNIDFLFKMPEISATGNNGTLFNSGVMVIEPSNCTFQLLMDYINEFESYNGGDQGYLNEVFTWWHRIPKHMNFLKHFWVGDEEDVKQKKTRLFGAEPPVLYVLHYLGMKPWLCFRDYDCNWNSDIFQEFATDVAHEKWWRVHDAMPVLLQQFCLLRSKQKAQLEWDRMQAEKANYTDGHWRIKVKDQRLKKCVDTYCSWKSMLKHWGETNWTDDDPFTPTPPAITRKSLSGL
;
A
#
# COMPACT_ATOMS: atom_id res chain seq x y z
N MET A 1 59.42 28.10 26.06
CA MET A 1 58.39 28.08 24.99
C MET A 1 58.24 26.64 24.53
N GLN A 2 57.00 26.17 24.53
CA GLN A 2 56.60 24.79 24.82
C GLN A 2 57.01 23.73 23.80
N VAL A 3 57.32 22.56 24.36
CA VAL A 3 57.77 21.32 23.71
C VAL A 3 56.59 20.36 23.58
N SER A 4 56.56 19.64 22.47
CA SER A 4 55.67 18.53 22.16
C SER A 4 55.84 17.36 23.15
N SER A 5 54.75 16.74 23.60
CA SER A 5 54.79 15.38 24.13
C SER A 5 53.46 14.67 23.87
N ALA A 6 53.53 13.63 23.04
CA ALA A 6 52.56 12.57 22.99
C ALA A 6 52.69 11.73 24.28
N GLU A 7 51.58 11.46 24.96
CA GLU A 7 51.55 10.51 26.07
C GLU A 7 50.78 9.25 25.68
N THR A 8 51.53 8.15 25.70
CA THR A 8 51.11 6.76 25.61
C THR A 8 50.46 6.32 26.93
N CYS A 9 49.30 5.64 26.86
CA CYS A 9 48.71 4.96 28.02
C CYS A 9 49.52 3.70 28.38
N PRO A 10 49.90 3.48 29.65
CA PRO A 10 50.50 2.23 30.09
C PRO A 10 49.43 1.17 30.40
N THR A 11 49.74 -0.07 30.04
CA THR A 11 48.95 -1.28 30.29
C THR A 11 49.18 -1.80 31.72
N SER A 12 48.19 -1.64 32.61
CA SER A 12 47.93 -2.55 33.76
C SER A 12 46.63 -2.18 34.51
N TYR A 13 45.79 -3.19 34.80
CA TYR A 13 44.49 -3.14 35.48
C TYR A 13 44.58 -2.89 37.02
N PRO A 14 43.48 -2.57 37.75
CA PRO A 14 42.59 -1.41 37.61
C PRO A 14 42.33 -0.70 38.97
N ILE A 15 42.41 0.63 39.02
CA ILE A 15 41.73 1.42 40.07
C ILE A 15 40.88 2.47 39.35
N TRP A 16 39.57 2.39 39.58
CA TRP A 16 38.54 3.20 38.96
C TRP A 16 38.66 4.67 39.40
N HIS A 17 39.18 5.53 38.51
CA HIS A 17 38.90 6.96 38.58
C HIS A 17 38.34 7.46 37.24
N PHE A 18 37.09 7.91 37.33
CA PHE A 18 36.29 8.69 36.39
C PHE A 18 37.08 9.33 35.23
N CYS A 19 37.05 8.69 34.06
CA CYS A 19 37.14 9.43 32.80
C CYS A 19 35.81 10.15 32.59
N ASN A 20 35.87 11.48 32.54
CA ASN A 20 34.80 12.33 32.03
C ASN A 20 34.28 11.77 30.70
N THR A 21 33.07 11.20 30.71
CA THR A 21 32.32 10.96 29.49
C THR A 21 32.13 12.31 28.79
N PRO A 22 32.52 12.45 27.51
CA PRO A 22 32.20 13.65 26.76
C PRO A 22 30.69 13.82 26.80
N ILE A 23 30.21 15.03 27.07
CA ILE A 23 28.80 15.40 26.87
C ILE A 23 28.49 15.05 25.42
N LEU A 24 27.80 13.93 25.21
CA LEU A 24 27.43 13.46 23.87
C LEU A 24 26.59 14.59 23.27
N SER A 25 27.14 15.31 22.29
CA SER A 25 26.40 16.37 21.64
C SER A 25 25.09 15.78 21.09
N ARG A 26 23.95 16.38 21.43
CA ARG A 26 22.64 15.92 20.96
C ARG A 26 22.68 15.91 19.44
N ASP A 27 22.35 14.77 18.83
CA ASP A 27 22.26 14.67 17.38
C ASP A 27 21.11 15.58 16.91
N PRO A 28 21.37 16.58 16.05
CA PRO A 28 20.37 17.52 15.59
C PRO A 28 19.14 16.85 14.97
N ARG A 29 19.29 15.63 14.43
CA ARG A 29 18.18 14.88 13.82
C ARG A 29 17.06 14.58 14.82
N TYR A 30 17.39 14.38 16.11
CA TYR A 30 16.45 13.98 17.16
C TYR A 30 15.83 15.17 17.91
N ILE A 31 16.30 16.39 17.68
CA ILE A 31 15.84 17.57 18.41
C ILE A 31 14.39 17.92 17.99
N SER A 32 13.51 18.10 18.99
CA SER A 32 12.15 18.60 18.81
C SER A 32 12.05 20.04 19.32
N ASN A 33 11.70 20.97 18.43
CA ASN A 33 11.50 22.39 18.71
C ASN A 33 10.08 22.70 19.23
N LEU A 34 9.26 21.68 19.50
CA LEU A 34 7.92 21.87 20.04
C LEU A 34 7.97 22.39 21.47
N ASP A 35 7.34 23.52 21.74
CA ASP A 35 7.03 23.95 23.11
C ASP A 35 5.84 23.14 23.64
N ILE A 36 6.00 22.57 24.83
CA ILE A 36 4.99 21.69 25.43
C ILE A 36 3.90 22.54 26.07
N ASP A 37 2.66 22.33 25.65
CA ASP A 37 1.48 22.82 26.37
C ASP A 37 1.18 21.84 27.52
N TRP A 38 1.50 22.26 28.74
CA TRP A 38 1.35 21.41 29.92
C TRP A 38 -0.12 21.23 30.36
N ASP A 39 -1.01 22.15 29.98
CA ASP A 39 -2.44 22.03 30.29
C ASP A 39 -3.06 20.91 29.44
N ASP A 40 -2.68 20.83 28.17
CA ASP A 40 -3.10 19.74 27.28
C ASP A 40 -2.55 18.38 27.74
N ILE A 41 -1.30 18.35 28.22
CA ILE A 41 -0.71 17.15 28.83
C ILE A 41 -1.53 16.70 30.04
N MET A 42 -1.91 17.61 30.93
CA MET A 42 -2.73 17.29 32.10
C MET A 42 -4.09 16.71 31.73
N LYS A 43 -4.82 17.33 30.81
CA LYS A 43 -6.12 16.84 30.32
C LYS A 43 -6.03 15.41 29.75
N VAL A 44 -4.93 15.11 29.06
CA VAL A 44 -4.69 13.77 28.50
C VAL A 44 -4.35 12.76 29.59
N LEU A 45 -3.55 13.14 30.59
CA LEU A 45 -3.17 12.27 31.70
C LEU A 45 -4.35 11.89 32.59
N GLU A 46 -5.36 12.75 32.73
CA GLU A 46 -6.62 12.42 33.42
C GLU A 46 -7.32 11.19 32.81
N LYS A 47 -7.05 10.85 31.54
CA LYS A 47 -7.60 9.68 30.85
C LYS A 47 -6.84 8.39 31.12
N VAL A 48 -5.70 8.45 31.79
CA VAL A 48 -4.93 7.27 32.22
C VAL A 48 -5.56 6.72 33.50
N THR A 49 -6.71 6.04 33.37
CA THR A 49 -7.43 5.43 34.49
C THR A 49 -6.74 4.13 34.94
N ASP A 50 -5.90 4.22 35.97
CA ASP A 50 -5.47 3.16 36.92
C ASP A 50 -4.19 3.62 37.67
N SER A 51 -4.21 4.81 38.25
CA SER A 51 -3.11 5.32 39.08
C SER A 51 -3.11 4.64 40.45
N ASN A 52 -2.69 3.37 40.50
CA ASN A 52 -2.19 2.79 41.73
C ASN A 52 -0.86 3.48 42.12
N GLU A 53 -0.59 3.55 43.41
CA GLU A 53 0.47 4.30 44.11
C GLU A 53 1.94 3.96 43.71
N ASN A 54 2.19 3.28 42.58
CA ASN A 54 3.54 2.88 42.12
C ASN A 54 3.67 2.91 40.59
N GLN A 55 3.37 4.05 39.95
CA GLN A 55 3.53 4.20 38.49
C GLN A 55 4.99 4.48 38.10
N GLY A 56 5.52 3.68 37.17
CA GLY A 56 6.79 3.97 36.50
C GLY A 56 6.57 4.79 35.23
N ILE A 57 7.26 5.93 35.10
CA ILE A 57 7.18 6.80 33.92
C ILE A 57 8.51 6.82 33.19
N GLY A 58 8.53 6.44 31.92
CA GLY A 58 9.71 6.54 31.05
C GLY A 58 9.65 7.80 30.20
N LEU A 59 10.63 8.69 30.31
CA LEU A 59 10.73 9.91 29.49
C LEU A 59 11.79 9.73 28.40
N LEU A 60 11.40 9.86 27.14
CA LEU A 60 12.28 9.74 25.98
C LEU A 60 12.34 11.05 25.19
N ASN A 61 13.58 11.52 24.94
CA ASN A 61 13.89 12.67 24.08
C ASN A 61 13.45 14.06 24.58
N PHE A 62 13.48 14.28 25.91
CA PHE A 62 13.20 15.57 26.55
C PHE A 62 14.49 16.30 26.96
N ASN A 63 14.44 17.63 27.06
CA ASN A 63 15.50 18.43 27.68
C ASN A 63 15.42 18.43 29.22
N GLU A 64 16.47 18.91 29.89
CA GLU A 64 16.54 18.88 31.36
C GLU A 64 15.42 19.67 32.04
N ASN A 65 15.05 20.82 31.48
CA ASN A 65 13.96 21.64 32.00
C ASN A 65 12.64 20.87 31.92
N GLU A 66 12.32 20.28 30.77
CA GLU A 66 11.11 19.47 30.56
C GLU A 66 11.07 18.25 31.49
N ILE A 67 12.20 17.55 31.67
CA ILE A 67 12.31 16.42 32.60
C ILE A 67 11.98 16.86 34.03
N ASN A 68 12.45 18.04 34.45
CA ASN A 68 12.16 18.57 35.77
C ASN A 68 10.68 18.93 35.93
N HIS A 69 10.02 19.46 34.89
CA HIS A 69 8.58 19.73 34.90
C HIS A 69 7.77 18.42 35.00
N TRP A 70 8.14 17.37 34.25
CA TRP A 70 7.49 16.05 34.37
C TRP A 70 7.55 15.47 35.79
N LYS A 71 8.70 15.61 36.47
CA LYS A 71 8.86 15.16 37.86
C LYS A 71 7.99 15.95 38.84
N GLN A 72 7.72 17.23 38.56
CA GLN A 72 6.84 18.06 39.37
C GLN A 72 5.36 17.76 39.10
N LEU A 73 5.03 17.39 37.86
CA LEU A 73 3.67 17.10 37.42
C LEU A 73 3.11 15.83 38.08
N ILE A 74 3.94 14.80 38.23
CA ILE A 74 3.55 13.52 38.85
C ILE A 74 4.60 13.13 39.90
N PRO A 75 4.61 13.79 41.07
CA PRO A 75 5.69 13.66 42.07
C PRO A 75 5.75 12.27 42.70
N ASP A 76 4.62 11.56 42.78
CA ASP A 76 4.52 10.24 43.38
C ASP A 76 4.98 9.12 42.42
N ALA A 77 5.19 9.42 41.13
CA ALA A 77 5.61 8.44 40.14
C ALA A 77 7.14 8.34 40.03
N LYS A 78 7.63 7.11 39.87
CA LYS A 78 9.05 6.86 39.61
C LYS A 78 9.41 7.22 38.17
N THR A 79 9.90 8.43 37.98
CA THR A 79 10.36 8.94 36.68
C THR A 79 11.73 8.40 36.31
N ILE A 80 11.86 7.84 35.11
CA ILE A 80 13.10 7.37 34.50
C ILE A 80 13.36 8.09 33.18
N VAL A 81 14.55 8.64 33.02
CA VAL A 81 15.01 9.16 31.74
C VAL A 81 15.53 8.00 30.88
N LEU A 82 14.89 7.76 29.75
CA LEU A 82 15.25 6.71 28.81
C LEU A 82 16.34 7.22 27.87
N HIS A 83 17.50 6.56 27.89
CA HIS A 83 18.61 6.87 27.00
C HIS A 83 18.56 5.98 25.75
N LEU A 84 18.43 6.60 24.58
CA LEU A 84 18.50 5.95 23.27
C LEU A 84 19.77 6.41 22.56
N GLU A 85 20.65 5.46 22.22
CA GLU A 85 21.77 5.73 21.33
C GLU A 85 21.25 6.13 19.95
N TYR A 86 21.84 7.16 19.33
CA TYR A 86 21.35 7.64 18.04
C TYR A 86 21.70 6.67 16.90
N ALA A 87 20.82 6.61 15.88
CA ALA A 87 21.11 5.92 14.63
C ALA A 87 22.43 6.42 14.02
N ALA A 88 23.18 5.57 13.33
CA ALA A 88 24.42 6.01 12.68
C ALA A 88 24.15 7.13 11.65
N LYS A 89 25.11 8.03 11.47
CA LYS A 89 24.95 9.22 10.60
C LYS A 89 24.77 8.86 9.11
N ASN A 90 25.24 7.69 8.71
CA ASN A 90 25.11 7.16 7.35
C ASN A 90 23.77 6.44 7.11
N VAL A 91 22.94 6.23 8.13
CA VAL A 91 21.58 5.69 7.95
C VAL A 91 20.69 6.81 7.44
N THR A 92 20.29 6.70 6.18
CA THR A 92 19.37 7.61 5.48
C THR A 92 18.01 6.94 5.29
N TRP A 93 17.01 7.73 4.88
CA TRP A 93 15.72 7.15 4.53
C TRP A 93 15.83 6.15 3.38
N ASP A 94 16.62 6.46 2.34
CA ASP A 94 16.88 5.58 1.20
C ASP A 94 17.62 4.29 1.60
N SER A 95 18.45 4.32 2.64
CA SER A 95 19.07 3.10 3.16
C SER A 95 18.08 2.17 3.88
N LEU A 96 16.99 2.73 4.42
CA LEU A 96 15.90 1.97 5.04
C LEU A 96 14.81 1.58 4.04
N TYR A 97 14.64 2.37 2.98
CA TYR A 97 13.64 2.19 1.94
C TYR A 97 14.27 2.32 0.54
N PRO A 98 15.19 1.42 0.17
CA PRO A 98 15.84 1.48 -1.13
C PRO A 98 14.82 1.17 -2.23
N GLU A 99 15.03 1.71 -3.43
CA GLU A 99 14.21 1.35 -4.60
C GLU A 99 14.30 -0.14 -4.91
N TRP A 100 15.53 -0.64 -4.99
CA TRP A 100 15.83 -2.01 -5.36
C TRP A 100 16.48 -2.79 -4.21
N ILE A 101 16.10 -4.06 -4.08
CA ILE A 101 16.79 -5.08 -3.30
C ILE A 101 16.81 -6.39 -4.10
N ASP A 102 17.75 -7.27 -3.79
CA ASP A 102 17.78 -8.64 -4.33
C ASP A 102 16.71 -9.52 -3.65
N GLU A 103 15.46 -9.37 -4.07
CA GLU A 103 14.32 -10.10 -3.50
C GLU A 103 14.39 -11.62 -3.73
N GLU A 104 15.11 -12.05 -4.76
CA GLU A 104 15.29 -13.46 -5.09
C GLU A 104 16.46 -14.12 -4.34
N GLU A 105 17.25 -13.33 -3.61
CA GLU A 105 18.47 -13.76 -2.91
C GLU A 105 19.40 -14.53 -3.86
N GLU A 106 19.56 -14.04 -5.09
CA GLU A 106 20.44 -14.64 -6.10
C GLU A 106 21.93 -14.33 -5.80
N SER A 107 22.19 -13.15 -5.23
CA SER A 107 23.52 -12.61 -4.91
C SER A 107 23.69 -12.35 -3.42
N GLU A 108 22.74 -11.68 -2.77
CA GLU A 108 22.81 -11.31 -1.35
C GLU A 108 21.46 -11.41 -0.64
N VAL A 109 21.49 -11.66 0.67
CA VAL A 109 20.28 -11.57 1.50
C VAL A 109 20.12 -10.10 1.92
N PRO A 110 19.04 -9.41 1.50
CA PRO A 110 18.87 -8.00 1.81
C PRO A 110 18.59 -7.81 3.30
N ILE A 111 19.40 -7.00 3.98
CA ILE A 111 19.31 -6.74 5.42
C ILE A 111 19.25 -5.24 5.66
N CYS A 112 18.34 -4.83 6.52
CA CYS A 112 18.22 -3.44 6.91
C CYS A 112 19.36 -2.95 7.84
N PRO A 113 19.79 -1.68 7.72
CA PRO A 113 20.64 -1.04 8.73
C PRO A 113 20.07 -1.19 10.14
N SER A 114 20.93 -1.54 11.11
CA SER A 114 20.52 -1.70 12.50
C SER A 114 20.25 -0.34 13.16
N LEU A 115 19.12 -0.25 13.86
CA LEU A 115 18.78 0.88 14.73
C LEU A 115 18.98 0.47 16.21
N PRO A 116 19.68 1.28 17.02
CA PRO A 116 19.84 1.00 18.44
C PRO A 116 18.51 0.79 19.16
N LYS A 117 18.47 -0.08 20.18
CA LYS A 117 17.24 -0.36 20.93
C LYS A 117 17.31 0.21 22.34
N LEU A 118 16.16 0.61 22.88
CA LEU A 118 16.06 0.96 24.30
C LEU A 118 16.31 -0.29 25.15
N LYS A 119 17.13 -0.13 26.19
CA LYS A 119 17.31 -1.16 27.21
C LYS A 119 16.14 -1.09 28.19
N SER A 120 15.64 -2.25 28.60
CA SER A 120 14.63 -2.31 29.67
C SER A 120 15.22 -1.72 30.96
N PRO A 121 14.55 -0.76 31.61
CA PRO A 121 15.06 -0.14 32.84
C PRO A 121 15.01 -1.05 34.07
N GLY A 122 14.57 -2.31 33.92
CA GLY A 122 14.43 -3.27 35.02
C GLY A 122 13.28 -2.94 35.98
N ILE A 123 12.52 -1.88 35.72
CA ILE A 123 11.29 -1.54 36.43
C ILE A 123 10.09 -1.62 35.48
N ARG A 124 8.92 -1.81 36.07
CA ARG A 124 7.64 -1.66 35.36
C ARG A 124 7.45 -0.20 34.97
N LEU A 125 7.11 0.04 33.70
CA LEU A 125 6.66 1.33 33.19
C LEU A 125 5.19 1.22 32.81
N ASP A 126 4.36 2.11 33.32
CA ASP A 126 2.93 2.20 33.00
C ASP A 126 2.66 3.27 31.94
N LEU A 127 3.56 4.26 31.84
CA LEU A 127 3.53 5.34 30.86
C LEU A 127 4.93 5.54 30.26
N ILE A 128 5.02 5.57 28.94
CA ILE A 128 6.21 6.02 28.22
C ILE A 128 5.83 7.29 27.47
N VAL A 129 6.51 8.38 27.80
CA VAL A 129 6.32 9.68 27.16
C VAL A 129 7.47 9.91 26.18
N ILE A 130 7.14 10.32 24.96
CA ILE A 130 8.09 10.51 23.87
C ILE A 130 7.88 11.87 23.23
N LYS A 131 8.92 12.71 23.21
CA LYS A 131 8.93 13.94 22.41
C LYS A 131 9.44 13.63 21.00
N LEU A 132 8.62 13.84 19.96
CA LEU A 132 9.05 13.55 18.58
C LEU A 132 9.42 14.83 17.83
N PRO A 133 10.48 14.79 17.00
CA PRO A 133 10.74 15.86 16.03
C PRO A 133 9.64 15.87 14.97
N CYS A 134 9.22 17.07 14.57
CA CYS A 134 8.26 17.32 13.50
C CYS A 134 8.78 18.56 12.76
N ARG A 135 9.52 18.35 11.66
CA ARG A 135 10.12 19.45 10.89
C ARG A 135 9.05 20.03 9.97
N ASN A 136 8.98 21.34 9.82
CA ASN A 136 8.02 22.00 8.93
C ASN A 136 8.41 21.89 7.43
N GLU A 137 9.10 20.82 7.06
CA GLU A 137 9.55 20.54 5.69
C GLU A 137 8.61 19.53 5.03
N GLY A 138 8.51 19.57 3.69
CA GLY A 138 7.61 18.73 2.89
C GLY A 138 7.87 17.21 2.93
N ASN A 139 8.60 16.70 3.92
CA ASN A 139 8.90 15.27 4.06
C ASN A 139 9.10 14.84 5.53
N TRP A 140 8.43 15.51 6.47
CA TRP A 140 8.60 15.25 7.91
C TRP A 140 8.34 13.80 8.34
N SER A 141 7.54 13.07 7.56
CA SER A 141 7.16 11.68 7.81
C SER A 141 8.25 10.69 7.38
N ARG A 142 9.17 11.08 6.49
CA ARG A 142 10.35 10.30 6.05
C ARG A 142 11.60 10.76 6.78
N ASP A 143 11.56 10.75 8.11
CA ASP A 143 12.68 11.13 8.98
C ASP A 143 13.17 9.94 9.83
N VAL A 144 14.46 9.62 9.71
CA VAL A 144 15.09 8.47 10.39
C VAL A 144 14.99 8.58 11.92
N ALA A 145 15.20 9.77 12.49
CA ALA A 145 15.17 9.95 13.94
C ALA A 145 13.74 9.82 14.49
N ARG A 146 12.75 10.38 13.77
CA ARG A 146 11.33 10.25 14.08
C ARG A 146 10.87 8.80 14.01
N LEU A 147 11.26 8.06 12.97
CA LEU A 147 10.98 6.62 12.85
C LEU A 147 11.63 5.85 14.00
N HIS A 148 12.91 6.11 14.25
CA HIS A 148 13.68 5.40 15.27
C HIS A 148 13.11 5.56 16.68
N LEU A 149 12.76 6.79 17.10
CA LEU A 149 12.15 7.04 18.41
C LEU A 149 10.85 6.26 18.61
N GLN A 150 10.03 6.17 17.57
CA GLN A 150 8.76 5.45 17.59
C GLN A 150 8.95 3.94 17.66
N LEU A 151 9.85 3.39 16.84
CA LEU A 151 10.20 1.96 16.89
C LEU A 151 10.84 1.56 18.23
N ALA A 152 11.71 2.41 18.77
CA ALA A 152 12.33 2.17 20.07
C ALA A 152 11.29 2.17 21.21
N ALA A 153 10.34 3.10 21.19
CA ALA A 153 9.23 3.15 22.14
C ALA A 153 8.30 1.93 22.02
N ALA A 154 7.96 1.53 20.79
CA ALA A 154 7.15 0.34 20.53
C ALA A 154 7.84 -0.95 21.02
N GLY A 155 9.15 -1.07 20.77
CA GLY A 155 9.97 -2.18 21.24
C GLY A 155 10.05 -2.23 22.77
N LEU A 156 10.22 -1.08 23.44
CA LEU A 156 10.23 -1.04 24.90
C LEU A 156 8.86 -1.41 25.49
N ALA A 157 7.77 -0.85 24.97
CA ALA A 157 6.42 -1.16 25.42
C ALA A 157 6.08 -2.64 25.25
N SER A 158 6.39 -3.23 24.09
CA SER A 158 6.11 -4.64 23.80
C SER A 158 7.04 -5.64 24.52
N SER A 159 8.18 -5.18 25.05
CA SER A 159 9.10 -5.98 25.87
C SER A 159 8.58 -6.27 27.28
N ALA A 160 7.54 -5.56 27.73
CA ALA A 160 6.89 -5.81 29.00
C ALA A 160 6.42 -7.27 29.08
N LYS A 161 6.94 -8.02 30.07
CA LYS A 161 6.64 -9.44 30.27
C LYS A 161 5.27 -9.69 30.91
N GLY A 162 4.62 -8.66 31.44
CA GLY A 162 3.32 -8.76 32.10
C GLY A 162 2.15 -8.38 31.19
N PHE A 163 0.96 -8.88 31.51
CA PHE A 163 -0.30 -8.50 30.85
C PHE A 163 -0.86 -7.13 31.31
N TYR A 164 -0.02 -6.29 31.92
CA TYR A 164 -0.48 -4.97 32.35
C TYR A 164 -0.45 -3.99 31.17
N PRO A 165 -1.40 -3.04 31.11
CA PRO A 165 -1.42 -2.06 30.04
C PRO A 165 -0.23 -1.10 30.16
N VAL A 166 0.37 -0.75 29.02
CA VAL A 166 1.37 0.32 28.91
C VAL A 166 0.79 1.42 28.04
N HIS A 167 0.82 2.65 28.52
CA HIS A 167 0.41 3.82 27.75
C HIS A 167 1.61 4.45 27.06
N LEU A 168 1.40 4.94 25.84
CA LEU A 168 2.38 5.70 25.06
C LEU A 168 1.84 7.10 24.83
N LEU A 169 2.54 8.12 25.32
CA LEU A 169 2.19 9.52 25.12
C LEU A 169 3.21 10.18 24.18
N PHE A 170 2.79 10.50 22.96
CA PHE A 170 3.60 11.24 22.01
C PHE A 170 3.32 12.74 22.10
N VAL A 171 4.37 13.55 22.23
CA VAL A 171 4.29 15.02 22.25
C VAL A 171 4.87 15.55 20.95
N THR A 172 3.99 15.91 20.00
CA THR A 172 4.37 16.27 18.62
C THR A 172 3.21 16.93 17.83
N ASN A 173 3.55 17.87 16.93
CA ASN A 173 2.60 18.48 16.00
C ASN A 173 2.17 17.53 14.86
N CYS A 174 3.04 16.59 14.51
CA CYS A 174 2.84 15.64 13.43
C CYS A 174 2.24 14.33 13.98
N PHE A 175 1.30 13.69 13.29
CA PHE A 175 0.74 12.43 13.80
C PHE A 175 1.80 11.31 13.91
N PRO A 176 1.74 10.46 14.96
CA PRO A 176 2.54 9.23 15.04
C PRO A 176 2.20 8.26 13.91
N ILE A 177 3.12 7.34 13.56
CA ILE A 177 3.00 6.38 12.46
C ILE A 177 1.63 5.67 12.52
N PRO A 178 0.70 5.92 11.57
CA PRO A 178 -0.71 5.54 11.72
C PRO A 178 -0.94 4.03 11.82
N ASN A 179 -0.09 3.24 11.16
CA ASN A 179 -0.18 1.78 11.13
C ASN A 179 0.70 1.09 12.19
N LEU A 180 1.51 1.84 12.95
CA LEU A 180 2.20 1.36 14.16
C LEU A 180 1.40 1.67 15.43
N PHE A 181 0.94 2.92 15.55
CA PHE A 181 0.09 3.39 16.64
C PHE A 181 -1.29 3.67 16.10
N THR A 182 -2.10 2.62 16.06
CA THR A 182 -3.36 2.66 15.33
C THR A 182 -4.36 3.54 16.03
N CYS A 183 -5.25 4.11 15.22
CA CYS A 183 -6.41 4.84 15.67
C CYS A 183 -7.28 4.06 16.68
N LYS A 184 -7.33 2.72 16.58
CA LYS A 184 -8.06 1.83 17.50
C LYS A 184 -7.45 1.83 18.90
N ASP A 185 -6.15 2.11 19.00
CA ASP A 185 -5.41 2.16 20.25
C ASP A 185 -5.36 3.58 20.87
N ARG A 186 -5.88 4.60 20.20
CA ARG A 186 -5.83 5.99 20.69
C ARG A 186 -6.84 6.21 21.81
N VAL A 187 -6.36 6.64 22.97
CA VAL A 187 -7.18 6.94 24.16
C VAL A 187 -7.66 8.39 24.15
N ALA A 188 -6.75 9.33 23.89
CA ALA A 188 -7.05 10.76 23.90
C ALA A 188 -6.07 11.54 23.01
N ARG A 189 -6.51 12.71 22.55
CA ARG A 189 -5.66 13.72 21.91
C ARG A 189 -6.11 15.10 22.36
N GLU A 190 -5.20 15.89 22.92
CA GLU A 190 -5.38 17.32 23.17
C GLU A 190 -4.20 18.05 22.55
N GLY A 191 -4.45 18.96 21.61
CA GLY A 191 -3.41 19.64 20.85
C GLY A 191 -2.36 18.68 20.27
N ASN A 192 -1.15 18.78 20.81
CA ASN A 192 0.04 18.02 20.40
C ASN A 192 0.33 16.79 21.27
N ALA A 193 -0.51 16.49 22.24
CA ALA A 193 -0.40 15.35 23.13
C ALA A 193 -1.28 14.19 22.61
N TRP A 194 -0.65 13.10 22.20
CA TRP A 194 -1.31 11.92 21.64
C TRP A 194 -1.12 10.70 22.54
N LEU A 195 -2.19 10.25 23.18
CA LEU A 195 -2.14 9.12 24.11
C LEU A 195 -2.70 7.85 23.47
N TYR A 196 -1.92 6.78 23.56
CA TYR A 196 -2.27 5.46 23.06
C TYR A 196 -2.18 4.41 24.16
N LYS A 197 -3.00 3.38 24.04
CA LYS A 197 -2.99 2.14 24.82
C LYS A 197 -2.93 0.97 23.84
N PRO A 198 -1.75 0.66 23.28
CA PRO A 198 -1.61 -0.34 22.23
C PRO A 198 -1.86 -1.76 22.76
N HIS A 199 -2.41 -2.62 21.88
CA HIS A 199 -2.45 -4.05 22.13
C HIS A 199 -1.03 -4.66 22.04
N LEU A 200 -0.43 -4.98 23.20
CA LEU A 200 1.00 -5.33 23.31
C LEU A 200 1.43 -6.53 22.45
N ASN A 201 0.56 -7.52 22.23
CA ASN A 201 0.87 -8.66 21.37
C ASN A 201 0.96 -8.26 19.89
N ALA A 202 0.02 -7.43 19.41
CA ALA A 202 0.05 -6.93 18.04
C ALA A 202 1.26 -6.01 17.82
N LEU A 203 1.58 -5.17 18.82
CA LEU A 203 2.77 -4.33 18.79
C LEU A 203 4.06 -5.15 18.78
N ARG A 204 4.11 -6.29 19.49
CA ARG A 204 5.25 -7.22 19.51
C ARG A 204 5.46 -7.87 18.15
N GLU A 205 4.39 -8.33 17.49
CA GLU A 205 4.45 -8.87 16.13
C GLU A 205 4.96 -7.81 15.14
N LYS A 206 4.43 -6.59 15.20
CA LYS A 206 4.90 -5.45 14.39
C LYS A 206 6.37 -5.10 14.66
N SER A 207 6.84 -5.23 15.90
CA SER A 207 8.23 -4.96 16.28
C SER A 207 9.23 -6.03 15.83
N GLN A 208 8.76 -7.18 15.33
CA GLN A 208 9.60 -8.24 14.75
C GLN A 208 9.82 -8.06 13.25
N LEU A 209 9.05 -7.20 12.60
CA LEU A 209 9.20 -6.92 11.18
C LEU A 209 10.44 -6.07 10.91
N PRO A 210 10.97 -6.10 9.68
CA PRO A 210 12.03 -5.20 9.27
C PRO A 210 11.72 -3.74 9.58
N VAL A 211 12.75 -2.97 9.91
CA VAL A 211 12.63 -1.54 10.25
C VAL A 211 12.18 -0.68 9.06
N GLY A 212 12.38 -1.16 7.83
CA GLY A 212 11.95 -0.54 6.59
C GLY A 212 11.90 -1.55 5.44
N SER A 213 11.80 -1.07 4.19
CA SER A 213 11.67 -1.91 3.00
C SER A 213 13.00 -2.46 2.44
N CYS A 214 14.12 -2.23 3.13
CA CYS A 214 15.45 -2.76 2.80
C CYS A 214 15.59 -4.27 2.99
N GLU A 215 14.58 -4.93 3.54
CA GLU A 215 14.51 -6.36 3.78
C GLU A 215 13.07 -6.81 3.54
N LEU A 216 12.90 -8.01 3.01
CA LEU A 216 11.57 -8.57 2.78
C LEU A 216 10.90 -8.91 4.11
N ALA A 217 9.71 -8.35 4.33
CA ALA A 217 8.87 -8.72 5.47
C ALA A 217 8.27 -10.13 5.32
N LEU A 218 8.27 -10.65 4.09
CA LEU A 218 7.85 -11.99 3.74
C LEU A 218 8.89 -12.61 2.79
N PRO A 219 9.60 -13.67 3.19
CA PRO A 219 10.61 -14.28 2.32
C PRO A 219 9.97 -14.86 1.06
N LEU A 220 10.63 -14.69 -0.10
CA LEU A 220 10.14 -15.23 -1.37
C LEU A 220 10.24 -16.76 -1.41
N ARG A 221 11.32 -17.30 -0.83
CA ARG A 221 11.58 -18.74 -0.75
C ARG A 221 11.18 -19.28 0.63
N GLY A 222 10.42 -20.37 0.65
CA GLY A 222 9.97 -21.02 1.88
C GLY A 222 8.82 -21.99 1.62
N ASN A 223 8.47 -22.79 2.63
CA ASN A 223 7.27 -23.62 2.56
C ASN A 223 6.04 -22.72 2.36
N GLU A 224 5.08 -23.18 1.55
CA GLU A 224 3.81 -22.47 1.38
C GLU A 224 3.23 -22.16 2.76
N LEU A 225 3.05 -20.87 3.03
CA LEU A 225 2.52 -20.40 4.31
C LEU A 225 1.05 -20.82 4.38
N ILE A 226 0.79 -21.99 4.95
CA ILE A 226 -0.56 -22.44 5.20
C ILE A 226 -1.16 -21.49 6.24
N TYR A 227 -2.07 -20.64 5.78
CA TYR A 227 -2.73 -19.65 6.61
C TYR A 227 -4.19 -20.06 6.87
N THR A 228 -4.48 -20.35 8.13
CA THR A 228 -5.81 -20.69 8.66
C THR A 228 -6.33 -19.51 9.49
N GLY A 229 -6.48 -18.35 8.84
CA GLY A 229 -7.04 -17.15 9.44
C GLY A 229 -8.54 -17.23 9.70
N ASN A 230 -9.10 -16.14 10.22
CA ASN A 230 -10.54 -16.00 10.37
C ASN A 230 -11.17 -15.65 9.01
N VAL A 231 -11.47 -16.68 8.23
CA VAL A 231 -12.02 -16.56 6.87
C VAL A 231 -13.26 -15.65 6.80
N HIS A 232 -14.02 -15.52 7.90
CA HIS A 232 -15.23 -14.69 7.96
C HIS A 232 -14.97 -13.20 8.19
N ARG A 233 -13.77 -12.82 8.66
CA ARG A 233 -13.36 -11.43 8.90
C ARG A 233 -12.22 -11.00 7.96
N GLU A 234 -12.05 -11.73 6.86
CA GLU A 234 -11.06 -11.47 5.81
C GLU A 234 -11.73 -11.36 4.44
N ALA A 235 -11.28 -10.39 3.63
CA ALA A 235 -11.79 -10.22 2.28
C ALA A 235 -10.72 -9.77 1.28
N TYR A 236 -10.86 -10.19 0.03
CA TYR A 236 -10.32 -9.45 -1.09
C TYR A 236 -11.23 -8.26 -1.37
N ALA A 237 -10.64 -7.08 -1.55
CA ALA A 237 -11.37 -5.85 -1.82
C ALA A 237 -10.91 -5.24 -3.15
N THR A 238 -11.84 -4.69 -3.93
CA THR A 238 -11.53 -3.85 -5.08
C THR A 238 -12.50 -2.67 -5.17
N ILE A 239 -12.21 -1.69 -6.03
CA ILE A 239 -13.02 -0.49 -6.21
C ILE A 239 -13.15 -0.15 -7.69
N LEU A 240 -14.36 0.20 -8.14
CA LEU A 240 -14.62 0.61 -9.52
C LEU A 240 -15.10 2.06 -9.59
N HIS A 241 -14.48 2.82 -10.51
CA HIS A 241 -14.89 4.18 -10.87
C HIS A 241 -15.51 4.29 -12.26
N SER A 242 -15.33 3.26 -13.10
CA SER A 242 -15.86 3.25 -14.46
C SER A 242 -16.31 1.84 -14.85
N ALA A 243 -17.62 1.71 -15.09
CA ALA A 243 -18.23 0.42 -15.46
C ALA A 243 -17.65 -0.12 -16.78
N HIS A 244 -17.60 0.74 -17.79
CA HIS A 244 -17.25 0.37 -19.16
C HIS A 244 -15.79 -0.01 -19.35
N VAL A 245 -14.95 0.32 -18.38
CA VAL A 245 -13.51 0.04 -18.43
C VAL A 245 -13.15 -1.14 -17.54
N TYR A 246 -13.75 -1.31 -16.35
CA TYR A 246 -13.19 -2.22 -15.34
C TYR A 246 -14.12 -3.34 -14.84
N VAL A 247 -15.40 -3.40 -15.23
CA VAL A 247 -16.29 -4.49 -14.78
C VAL A 247 -15.80 -5.86 -15.25
N CYS A 248 -15.39 -5.98 -16.52
CA CYS A 248 -14.80 -7.22 -17.03
C CYS A 248 -13.51 -7.61 -16.27
N GLY A 249 -12.65 -6.63 -15.98
CA GLY A 249 -11.44 -6.82 -15.17
C GLY A 249 -11.75 -7.36 -13.78
N ALA A 250 -12.69 -6.74 -13.06
CA ALA A 250 -13.11 -7.18 -11.73
C ALA A 250 -13.73 -8.59 -11.74
N ILE A 251 -14.50 -8.94 -12.78
CA ILE A 251 -15.04 -10.30 -12.95
C ILE A 251 -13.89 -11.31 -13.16
N ALA A 252 -12.93 -10.99 -14.02
CA ALA A 252 -11.76 -11.83 -14.25
C ALA A 252 -10.88 -11.96 -12.98
N ALA A 253 -10.73 -10.88 -12.21
CA ALA A 253 -10.03 -10.91 -10.92
C ALA A 253 -10.71 -11.86 -9.93
N ALA A 254 -12.04 -11.76 -9.75
CA ALA A 254 -12.80 -12.71 -8.92
C ALA A 254 -12.63 -14.16 -9.38
N GLN A 255 -12.74 -14.40 -10.69
CA GLN A 255 -12.53 -15.73 -11.27
C GLN A 255 -11.13 -16.26 -10.94
N SER A 256 -10.09 -15.43 -11.10
CA SER A 256 -8.70 -15.81 -10.81
C SER A 256 -8.48 -16.12 -9.32
N ILE A 257 -9.07 -15.35 -8.40
CA ILE A 257 -9.02 -15.60 -6.95
C ILE A 257 -9.62 -16.98 -6.64
N ARG A 258 -10.78 -17.30 -7.21
CA ARG A 258 -11.45 -18.59 -6.99
C ARG A 258 -10.68 -19.76 -7.61
N MET A 259 -10.13 -19.58 -8.80
CA MET A 259 -9.26 -20.58 -9.45
C MET A 259 -7.98 -20.85 -8.65
N SER A 260 -7.48 -19.86 -7.91
CA SER A 260 -6.35 -20.02 -7.00
C SER A 260 -6.70 -20.77 -5.71
N GLY A 261 -7.98 -21.08 -5.49
CA GLY A 261 -8.46 -21.86 -4.33
C GLY A 261 -8.86 -21.02 -3.11
N SER A 262 -8.87 -19.69 -3.21
CA SER A 262 -9.29 -18.86 -2.07
C SER A 262 -10.79 -18.93 -1.84
N THR A 263 -11.18 -19.02 -0.57
CA THR A 263 -12.56 -19.06 -0.07
C THR A 263 -12.99 -17.76 0.62
N ARG A 264 -12.11 -16.74 0.67
CA ARG A 264 -12.38 -15.48 1.39
C ARG A 264 -13.49 -14.70 0.70
N ASP A 265 -14.08 -13.77 1.44
CA ASP A 265 -15.07 -12.85 0.87
C ASP A 265 -14.44 -12.04 -0.27
N LEU A 266 -15.24 -11.75 -1.28
CA LEU A 266 -14.90 -10.81 -2.34
C LEU A 266 -15.80 -9.59 -2.12
N VAL A 267 -15.23 -8.42 -1.90
CA VAL A 267 -15.96 -7.17 -1.66
C VAL A 267 -15.59 -6.14 -2.72
N ILE A 268 -16.60 -5.53 -3.35
CA ILE A 268 -16.37 -4.50 -4.36
C ILE A 268 -17.06 -3.20 -3.97
N LEU A 269 -16.28 -2.12 -3.95
CA LEU A 269 -16.78 -0.78 -3.75
C LEU A 269 -17.17 -0.18 -5.10
N VAL A 270 -18.40 0.29 -5.22
CA VAL A 270 -18.94 0.90 -6.44
C VAL A 270 -19.77 2.12 -6.11
N ASP A 271 -19.85 3.09 -7.00
CA ASP A 271 -20.77 4.22 -6.86
C ASP A 271 -22.06 4.00 -7.68
N GLU A 272 -22.96 4.98 -7.66
CA GLU A 272 -24.26 4.94 -8.32
C GLU A 272 -24.18 4.94 -9.86
N THR A 273 -23.03 5.29 -10.46
CA THR A 273 -22.83 5.24 -11.92
C THR A 273 -22.70 3.80 -12.44
N ILE A 274 -22.42 2.83 -11.57
CA ILE A 274 -22.40 1.41 -11.95
C ILE A 274 -23.84 0.90 -12.03
N SER A 275 -24.31 0.66 -13.24
CA SER A 275 -25.71 0.25 -13.50
C SER A 275 -26.08 -1.10 -12.88
N SER A 276 -27.39 -1.35 -12.77
CA SER A 276 -27.94 -2.62 -12.26
C SER A 276 -27.48 -3.85 -13.04
N TYR A 277 -27.28 -3.72 -14.35
CA TYR A 277 -26.69 -4.79 -15.18
C TYR A 277 -25.27 -5.14 -14.78
N HIS A 278 -24.38 -4.15 -14.70
CA HIS A 278 -23.02 -4.39 -14.27
C HIS A 278 -22.96 -4.95 -12.84
N ARG A 279 -23.80 -4.42 -11.94
CA ARG A 279 -23.94 -4.95 -10.57
C ARG A 279 -24.34 -6.43 -10.57
N SER A 280 -25.31 -6.83 -11.41
CA SER A 280 -25.71 -8.23 -11.50
C SER A 280 -24.58 -9.16 -11.98
N GLY A 281 -23.69 -8.68 -12.86
CA GLY A 281 -22.51 -9.42 -13.29
C GLY A 281 -21.46 -9.57 -12.19
N LEU A 282 -21.22 -8.49 -11.43
CA LEU A 282 -20.31 -8.50 -10.29
C LEU A 282 -20.80 -9.45 -9.19
N GLU A 283 -22.10 -9.40 -8.85
CA GLU A 283 -22.71 -10.33 -7.89
C GLU A 283 -22.62 -11.78 -8.36
N ALA A 284 -22.89 -12.03 -9.65
CA ALA A 284 -22.78 -13.35 -10.24
C ALA A 284 -21.34 -13.91 -10.26
N ALA A 285 -20.33 -13.04 -10.35
CA ALA A 285 -18.92 -13.39 -10.19
C ALA A 285 -18.52 -13.64 -8.71
N GLY A 286 -19.42 -13.36 -7.77
CA GLY A 286 -19.22 -13.59 -6.34
C GLY A 286 -18.84 -12.34 -5.53
N TRP A 287 -18.85 -11.15 -6.13
CA TRP A 287 -18.58 -9.91 -5.41
C TRP A 287 -19.76 -9.49 -4.52
N LYS A 288 -19.49 -9.20 -3.25
CA LYS A 288 -20.38 -8.49 -2.34
C LYS A 288 -20.27 -6.99 -2.63
N ILE A 289 -21.32 -6.44 -3.22
CA ILE A 289 -21.35 -5.03 -3.62
C ILE A 289 -21.57 -4.13 -2.41
N ARG A 290 -20.72 -3.10 -2.26
CA ARG A 290 -20.90 -2.00 -1.31
C ARG A 290 -20.99 -0.70 -2.09
N THR A 291 -22.15 -0.05 -2.04
CA THR A 291 -22.33 1.26 -2.66
C THR A 291 -21.62 2.33 -1.82
N ILE A 292 -20.80 3.16 -2.46
CA ILE A 292 -20.04 4.23 -1.83
C ILE A 292 -20.32 5.58 -2.50
N GLN A 293 -20.15 6.65 -1.73
CA GLN A 293 -20.04 8.00 -2.28
C GLN A 293 -18.58 8.24 -2.69
N ARG A 294 -18.38 8.70 -3.93
CA ARG A 294 -17.05 9.06 -4.45
C ARG A 294 -16.41 10.16 -3.61
N ILE A 295 -15.09 10.09 -3.50
CA ILE A 295 -14.25 11.11 -2.88
C ILE A 295 -13.44 11.74 -4.00
N ARG A 296 -13.65 13.04 -4.22
CA ARG A 296 -12.90 13.81 -5.21
C ARG A 296 -11.51 14.08 -4.66
N ASN A 297 -10.48 13.89 -5.50
CA ASN A 297 -9.16 14.44 -5.24
C ASN A 297 -9.25 15.98 -5.37
N PRO A 298 -9.04 16.74 -4.28
CA PRO A 298 -9.17 18.20 -4.30
C PRO A 298 -8.15 18.86 -5.24
N LYS A 299 -7.01 18.21 -5.51
CA LYS A 299 -5.93 18.71 -6.35
C LYS A 299 -6.02 18.24 -7.81
N ALA A 300 -7.00 17.39 -8.15
CA ALA A 300 -7.18 16.94 -9.53
C ALA A 300 -7.93 17.96 -10.39
N GLU A 301 -7.52 18.07 -11.64
CA GLU A 301 -8.28 18.76 -12.68
C GLU A 301 -9.65 18.09 -12.86
N LYS A 302 -10.64 18.88 -13.29
CA LYS A 302 -11.98 18.37 -13.54
C LYS A 302 -11.94 17.38 -14.71
N ASP A 303 -12.66 16.27 -14.58
CA ASP A 303 -12.77 15.21 -15.60
C ASP A 303 -11.44 14.47 -15.89
N ALA A 304 -10.39 14.72 -15.09
CA ALA A 304 -9.14 13.98 -15.17
C ALA A 304 -9.31 12.54 -14.67
N TYR A 305 -8.49 11.61 -15.20
CA TYR A 305 -8.57 10.19 -14.88
C TYR A 305 -8.42 9.89 -13.37
N ASN A 306 -7.68 10.75 -12.65
CA ASN A 306 -7.39 10.63 -11.24
C ASN A 306 -8.35 11.39 -10.32
N GLU A 307 -9.36 12.09 -10.88
CA GLU A 307 -10.27 12.95 -10.13
C GLU A 307 -10.97 12.22 -8.98
N TRP A 308 -11.27 10.94 -9.15
CA TRP A 308 -12.03 10.15 -8.17
C TRP A 308 -11.22 9.07 -7.46
N ASN A 309 -9.89 9.01 -7.70
CA ASN A 309 -9.01 7.97 -7.15
C ASN A 309 -8.99 7.95 -5.60
N TYR A 310 -9.20 9.09 -4.94
CA TYR A 310 -9.26 9.16 -3.47
C TYR A 310 -10.45 8.40 -2.87
N SER A 311 -11.41 7.98 -3.69
CA SER A 311 -12.44 7.03 -3.27
C SER A 311 -11.84 5.71 -2.75
N LYS A 312 -10.59 5.37 -3.08
CA LYS A 312 -9.84 4.24 -2.49
C LYS A 312 -9.77 4.34 -0.96
N PHE A 313 -9.87 5.53 -0.35
CA PHE A 313 -9.91 5.69 1.11
C PHE A 313 -11.12 4.98 1.75
N ARG A 314 -12.20 4.74 0.99
CA ARG A 314 -13.38 4.00 1.46
C ARG A 314 -13.06 2.55 1.88
N LEU A 315 -11.91 2.00 1.47
CA LEU A 315 -11.43 0.69 1.93
C LEU A 315 -11.30 0.62 3.45
N TRP A 316 -10.88 1.71 4.10
CA TRP A 316 -10.77 1.76 5.57
C TRP A 316 -12.14 1.74 6.28
N GLN A 317 -13.25 1.92 5.56
CA GLN A 317 -14.59 1.81 6.14
C GLN A 317 -15.16 0.38 6.11
N LEU A 318 -14.44 -0.59 5.55
CA LEU A 318 -14.80 -2.01 5.53
C LEU A 318 -14.60 -2.68 6.91
N THR A 319 -15.08 -2.04 7.98
CA THR A 319 -14.87 -2.42 9.38
C THR A 319 -15.56 -3.72 9.83
N ASP A 320 -16.35 -4.34 8.95
CA ASP A 320 -16.85 -5.71 9.12
C ASP A 320 -15.70 -6.75 9.01
N TYR A 321 -14.55 -6.33 8.48
CA TYR A 321 -13.35 -7.15 8.30
C TYR A 321 -12.21 -6.67 9.19
N ASP A 322 -11.41 -7.61 9.70
CA ASP A 322 -10.17 -7.31 10.44
C ASP A 322 -9.04 -6.94 9.49
N ARG A 323 -9.02 -7.59 8.32
CA ARG A 323 -7.98 -7.41 7.32
C ARG A 323 -8.55 -7.62 5.92
N ILE A 324 -8.11 -6.78 4.99
CA ILE A 324 -8.44 -6.93 3.58
C ILE A 324 -7.15 -6.96 2.75
N ILE A 325 -7.18 -7.75 1.67
CA ILE A 325 -6.20 -7.62 0.59
C ILE A 325 -6.88 -6.80 -0.50
N PHE A 326 -6.49 -5.54 -0.61
CA PHE A 326 -6.91 -4.72 -1.73
C PHE A 326 -6.18 -5.17 -3.00
N ILE A 327 -6.92 -5.26 -4.09
CA ILE A 327 -6.41 -5.49 -5.44
C ILE A 327 -7.05 -4.50 -6.42
N ASP A 328 -6.25 -3.92 -7.31
CA ASP A 328 -6.80 -3.19 -8.47
C ASP A 328 -7.57 -4.16 -9.39
N ALA A 329 -8.48 -3.63 -10.22
CA ALA A 329 -9.33 -4.45 -11.07
C ALA A 329 -8.62 -4.98 -12.35
N ASP A 330 -7.35 -4.62 -12.55
CA ASP A 330 -6.53 -4.94 -13.71
C ASP A 330 -5.35 -5.87 -13.39
N LEU A 331 -5.56 -6.78 -12.45
CA LEU A 331 -4.64 -7.87 -12.15
C LEU A 331 -5.33 -9.23 -12.16
N LEU A 332 -4.51 -10.28 -12.21
CA LEU A 332 -4.93 -11.66 -12.02
C LEU A 332 -4.16 -12.31 -10.88
N ILE A 333 -4.89 -13.04 -10.04
CA ILE A 333 -4.32 -13.93 -9.02
C ILE A 333 -4.03 -15.28 -9.68
N LEU A 334 -2.75 -15.59 -9.86
CA LEU A 334 -2.29 -16.82 -10.50
C LEU A 334 -2.01 -17.94 -9.49
N ARG A 335 -1.70 -17.59 -8.24
CA ARG A 335 -1.55 -18.51 -7.11
C ARG A 335 -2.21 -17.92 -5.87
N ASN A 336 -2.60 -18.77 -4.94
CA ASN A 336 -3.25 -18.33 -3.70
C ASN A 336 -2.33 -17.38 -2.92
N ILE A 337 -2.85 -16.21 -2.53
CA ILE A 337 -2.13 -15.21 -1.69
C ILE A 337 -2.79 -14.99 -0.34
N ASP A 338 -3.62 -15.93 0.14
CA ASP A 338 -4.32 -15.82 1.41
C ASP A 338 -3.36 -15.69 2.59
N PHE A 339 -2.12 -16.15 2.48
CA PHE A 339 -1.10 -15.93 3.53
C PHE A 339 -0.78 -14.45 3.77
N LEU A 340 -1.06 -13.56 2.82
CA LEU A 340 -0.91 -12.12 3.03
C LEU A 340 -1.90 -11.58 4.06
N PHE A 341 -3.00 -12.28 4.35
CA PHE A 341 -3.86 -11.97 5.49
C PHE A 341 -3.17 -12.16 6.85
N LYS A 342 -1.92 -12.62 6.93
CA LYS A 342 -1.13 -12.55 8.18
C LYS A 342 -0.36 -11.24 8.33
N MET A 343 -0.09 -10.55 7.23
CA MET A 343 0.76 -9.36 7.20
C MET A 343 0.01 -8.13 7.76
N PRO A 344 0.69 -7.18 8.42
CA PRO A 344 0.02 -5.98 8.90
C PRO A 344 -0.16 -4.92 7.80
N GLU A 345 -0.97 -3.92 8.09
CA GLU A 345 -1.04 -2.67 7.35
C GLU A 345 0.26 -1.84 7.49
N ILE A 346 0.81 -1.19 6.45
CA ILE A 346 0.62 -1.46 5.02
C ILE A 346 1.69 -2.45 4.59
N SER A 347 1.28 -3.57 4.02
CA SER A 347 2.19 -4.50 3.32
C SER A 347 1.90 -4.45 1.83
N ALA A 348 2.93 -4.18 1.03
CA ALA A 348 2.84 -3.92 -0.41
C ALA A 348 4.17 -4.18 -1.11
N THR A 349 4.18 -4.19 -2.44
CA THR A 349 5.41 -4.34 -3.24
C THR A 349 6.09 -2.98 -3.44
N GLY A 350 7.41 -2.99 -3.62
CA GLY A 350 8.16 -1.78 -3.99
C GLY A 350 7.73 -1.21 -5.35
N ASN A 351 7.93 0.09 -5.49
CA ASN A 351 7.78 0.86 -6.73
C ASN A 351 9.03 1.75 -6.91
N ASN A 352 8.94 2.84 -7.68
CA ASN A 352 10.05 3.80 -7.85
C ASN A 352 10.45 4.44 -6.50
N GLY A 353 11.77 4.55 -6.26
CA GLY A 353 12.33 5.16 -5.06
C GLY A 353 11.89 4.48 -3.76
N THR A 354 11.55 5.27 -2.75
CA THR A 354 11.22 4.78 -1.39
C THR A 354 9.75 4.35 -1.21
N LEU A 355 9.03 4.17 -2.33
CA LEU A 355 7.57 4.16 -2.41
C LEU A 355 7.04 2.76 -2.70
N PHE A 356 5.85 2.45 -2.20
CA PHE A 356 5.14 1.22 -2.53
C PHE A 356 4.16 1.41 -3.69
N ASN A 357 3.86 0.31 -4.39
CA ASN A 357 2.79 0.22 -5.37
C ASN A 357 1.45 -0.05 -4.67
N SER A 358 0.41 0.71 -5.01
CA SER A 358 -0.91 0.62 -4.37
C SER A 358 -1.90 -0.34 -5.04
N GLY A 359 -1.43 -1.14 -6.00
CA GLY A 359 -2.27 -2.10 -6.73
C GLY A 359 -2.51 -3.41 -5.99
N VAL A 360 -1.64 -3.76 -5.03
CA VAL A 360 -1.88 -4.83 -4.05
C VAL A 360 -1.44 -4.34 -2.67
N MET A 361 -2.38 -4.25 -1.73
CA MET A 361 -2.10 -3.76 -0.37
C MET A 361 -2.84 -4.58 0.67
N VAL A 362 -2.16 -4.88 1.77
CA VAL A 362 -2.81 -5.38 2.99
C VAL A 362 -3.22 -4.20 3.86
N ILE A 363 -4.51 -4.14 4.21
CA ILE A 363 -5.14 -3.03 4.95
C ILE A 363 -5.86 -3.58 6.19
N GLU A 364 -5.86 -2.82 7.28
CA GLU A 364 -6.59 -3.09 8.52
C GLU A 364 -7.71 -2.06 8.68
N PRO A 365 -8.94 -2.32 8.19
CA PRO A 365 -10.00 -1.32 8.16
C PRO A 365 -10.30 -0.67 9.51
N SER A 366 -10.50 0.65 9.48
CA SER A 366 -10.71 1.53 10.62
C SER A 366 -11.36 2.83 10.19
N ASN A 367 -12.58 3.12 10.67
CA ASN A 367 -13.25 4.40 10.42
C ASN A 367 -12.44 5.61 10.91
N CYS A 368 -11.63 5.44 11.96
CA CYS A 368 -10.76 6.51 12.44
C CYS A 368 -9.56 6.73 11.51
N THR A 369 -9.00 5.67 10.91
CA THR A 369 -7.96 5.82 9.87
C THR A 369 -8.54 6.47 8.62
N PHE A 370 -9.77 6.10 8.23
CA PHE A 370 -10.50 6.83 7.19
C PHE A 370 -10.64 8.33 7.53
N GLN A 371 -11.05 8.67 8.76
CA GLN A 371 -11.15 10.06 9.19
C GLN A 371 -9.79 10.78 9.15
N LEU A 372 -8.71 10.13 9.55
CA LEU A 372 -7.34 10.66 9.41
C LEU A 372 -7.03 11.01 7.94
N LEU A 373 -7.32 10.11 6.99
CA LEU A 373 -7.12 10.38 5.56
C LEU A 373 -7.97 11.56 5.07
N MET A 374 -9.19 11.69 5.59
CA MET A 374 -10.09 12.80 5.23
C MET A 374 -9.65 14.14 5.84
N ASP A 375 -9.21 14.16 7.10
CA ASP A 375 -8.74 15.35 7.79
C ASP A 375 -7.51 15.95 7.10
N TYR A 376 -6.62 15.08 6.60
CA TYR A 376 -5.38 15.46 5.94
C TYR A 376 -5.47 15.47 4.41
N ILE A 377 -6.67 15.41 3.82
CA ILE A 377 -6.88 15.27 2.37
C ILE A 377 -6.25 16.41 1.55
N ASN A 378 -6.18 17.61 2.13
CA ASN A 378 -5.62 18.80 1.48
C ASN A 378 -4.13 19.02 1.80
N GLU A 379 -3.64 18.41 2.88
CA GLU A 379 -2.30 18.67 3.40
C GLU A 379 -1.22 18.02 2.54
N PHE A 380 -1.39 16.74 2.21
CA PHE A 380 -0.37 16.00 1.45
C PHE A 380 -0.49 16.24 -0.06
N GLU A 381 0.66 16.34 -0.72
CA GLU A 381 0.75 16.40 -2.18
C GLU A 381 1.05 15.00 -2.71
N SER A 382 0.17 14.50 -3.59
CA SER A 382 0.38 13.22 -4.23
C SER A 382 1.39 13.37 -5.37
N TYR A 383 2.53 12.70 -5.26
CA TYR A 383 3.62 12.80 -6.25
C TYR A 383 3.20 12.43 -7.68
N ASN A 384 2.14 11.62 -7.85
CA ASN A 384 1.58 11.23 -9.15
C ASN A 384 0.15 11.75 -9.36
N GLY A 385 -0.35 12.62 -8.48
CA GLY A 385 -1.73 13.11 -8.50
C GLY A 385 -2.81 12.06 -8.20
N GLY A 386 -2.46 10.80 -7.96
CA GLY A 386 -3.40 9.70 -7.68
C GLY A 386 -3.46 9.31 -6.20
N ASP A 387 -4.19 8.24 -5.89
CA ASP A 387 -4.26 7.69 -4.54
C ASP A 387 -2.92 7.11 -4.06
N GLN A 388 -2.17 6.44 -4.94
CA GLN A 388 -0.86 5.87 -4.60
C GLN A 388 0.09 6.90 -4.01
N GLY A 389 0.17 8.09 -4.63
CA GLY A 389 1.05 9.14 -4.12
C GLY A 389 0.60 9.67 -2.78
N TYR A 390 -0.70 9.87 -2.58
CA TYR A 390 -1.23 10.30 -1.29
C TYR A 390 -0.94 9.27 -0.18
N LEU A 391 -1.23 7.99 -0.45
CA LEU A 391 -1.05 6.92 0.53
C LEU A 391 0.42 6.74 0.93
N ASN A 392 1.36 6.98 0.02
CA ASN A 392 2.80 6.94 0.31
C ASN A 392 3.26 8.10 1.21
N GLU A 393 2.56 9.23 1.25
CA GLU A 393 2.85 10.33 2.19
C GLU A 393 2.33 10.05 3.60
N VAL A 394 1.18 9.36 3.71
CA VAL A 394 0.56 9.02 4.99
C VAL A 394 1.20 7.80 5.65
N PHE A 395 1.44 6.74 4.86
CA PHE A 395 1.94 5.44 5.34
C PHE A 395 3.41 5.25 4.98
N THR A 396 4.28 6.07 5.56
CA THR A 396 5.73 5.99 5.28
C THR A 396 6.41 4.78 5.89
N TRP A 397 5.83 4.19 6.94
CA TRP A 397 6.29 2.91 7.49
C TRP A 397 5.49 1.77 6.87
N TRP A 398 6.04 1.14 5.83
CA TRP A 398 5.40 0.05 5.09
C TRP A 398 6.33 -1.15 4.98
N HIS A 399 5.75 -2.32 4.71
CA HIS A 399 6.45 -3.60 4.72
C HIS A 399 6.52 -4.20 3.32
N ARG A 400 7.74 -4.42 2.82
CA ARG A 400 7.95 -4.97 1.48
C ARG A 400 7.59 -6.45 1.44
N ILE A 401 6.64 -6.78 0.58
CA ILE A 401 6.40 -8.16 0.13
C ILE A 401 7.04 -8.36 -1.25
N PRO A 402 7.36 -9.60 -1.64
CA PRO A 402 8.04 -9.86 -2.90
C PRO A 402 7.25 -9.37 -4.12
N LYS A 403 7.94 -8.87 -5.14
CA LYS A 403 7.39 -8.38 -6.42
C LYS A 403 6.54 -9.42 -7.15
N HIS A 404 6.72 -10.71 -6.85
CA HIS A 404 5.89 -11.80 -7.36
C HIS A 404 4.41 -11.65 -6.95
N MET A 405 4.11 -10.87 -5.91
CA MET A 405 2.78 -10.64 -5.35
C MET A 405 2.08 -9.43 -5.99
N ASN A 406 2.78 -8.70 -6.87
CA ASN A 406 2.24 -7.64 -7.71
C ASN A 406 3.19 -7.41 -8.90
N PHE A 407 3.29 -8.40 -9.78
CA PHE A 407 4.28 -8.37 -10.86
C PHE A 407 3.74 -7.57 -12.04
N LEU A 408 4.35 -6.41 -12.31
CA LEU A 408 3.90 -5.48 -13.35
C LEU A 408 4.22 -5.99 -14.76
N LYS A 409 3.23 -6.03 -15.65
CA LYS A 409 3.37 -6.35 -17.09
C LYS A 409 4.00 -5.17 -17.84
N HIS A 410 5.32 -5.07 -17.82
CA HIS A 410 6.10 -4.10 -18.60
C HIS A 410 7.52 -4.61 -18.92
N PHE A 411 8.13 -3.99 -19.92
CA PHE A 411 9.54 -4.09 -20.31
C PHE A 411 10.12 -2.69 -20.28
N TRP A 412 11.05 -2.42 -19.36
CA TRP A 412 11.58 -1.06 -19.21
C TRP A 412 12.48 -0.70 -20.39
N VAL A 413 12.54 0.60 -20.68
CA VAL A 413 13.55 1.14 -21.60
C VAL A 413 14.94 0.81 -21.07
N GLY A 414 15.72 0.07 -21.85
CA GLY A 414 17.04 -0.41 -21.45
C GLY A 414 17.08 -1.82 -20.87
N ASP A 415 15.95 -2.52 -20.74
CA ASP A 415 15.96 -3.95 -20.41
C ASP A 415 16.78 -4.71 -21.48
N GLU A 416 17.81 -5.43 -21.02
CA GLU A 416 18.60 -6.36 -21.84
C GLU A 416 17.73 -7.54 -22.31
N GLU A 417 18.13 -8.18 -23.41
CA GLU A 417 17.32 -9.22 -24.05
C GLU A 417 17.09 -10.44 -23.14
N ASP A 418 18.05 -10.80 -22.30
CA ASP A 418 17.93 -11.87 -21.31
C ASP A 418 16.91 -11.53 -20.21
N VAL A 419 16.83 -10.26 -19.78
CA VAL A 419 15.81 -9.76 -18.85
C VAL A 419 14.42 -9.85 -19.47
N LYS A 420 14.26 -9.43 -20.73
CA LYS A 420 12.99 -9.55 -21.47
C LYS A 420 12.56 -11.00 -21.61
N GLN A 421 13.50 -11.91 -21.89
CA GLN A 421 13.23 -13.35 -21.95
C GLN A 421 12.90 -13.94 -20.57
N LYS A 422 13.55 -13.50 -19.48
CA LYS A 422 13.19 -13.88 -18.09
C LYS A 422 11.75 -13.45 -17.78
N LYS A 423 11.38 -12.20 -18.06
CA LYS A 423 10.01 -11.69 -17.86
C LYS A 423 8.97 -12.46 -18.69
N THR A 424 9.25 -12.71 -19.97
CA THR A 424 8.36 -13.49 -20.84
C THR A 424 8.15 -14.91 -20.32
N ARG A 425 9.21 -15.58 -19.84
CA ARG A 425 9.11 -16.89 -19.17
C ARG A 425 8.26 -16.84 -17.91
N LEU A 426 8.39 -15.80 -17.09
CA LEU A 426 7.58 -15.61 -15.88
C LEU A 426 6.10 -15.40 -16.20
N PHE A 427 5.77 -14.60 -17.23
CA PHE A 427 4.39 -14.37 -17.67
C PHE A 427 3.71 -15.67 -18.15
N GLY A 428 4.46 -16.51 -18.86
CA GLY A 428 3.95 -17.73 -19.49
C GLY A 428 4.09 -19.02 -18.68
N ALA A 429 4.69 -18.98 -17.49
CA ALA A 429 5.01 -20.19 -16.73
C ALA A 429 3.76 -21.03 -16.39
N GLU A 430 3.89 -22.35 -16.54
CA GLU A 430 2.92 -23.37 -16.12
C GLU A 430 3.67 -24.53 -15.44
N PRO A 431 3.42 -24.82 -14.14
CA PRO A 431 2.56 -24.07 -13.23
C PRO A 431 3.05 -22.62 -13.02
N PRO A 432 2.15 -21.69 -12.64
CA PRO A 432 2.54 -20.29 -12.43
C PRO A 432 3.65 -20.13 -11.40
N VAL A 433 4.66 -19.30 -11.72
CA VAL A 433 5.71 -18.88 -10.77
C VAL A 433 5.29 -17.63 -10.02
N LEU A 434 4.70 -16.68 -10.74
CA LEU A 434 4.16 -15.44 -10.19
C LEU A 434 2.89 -15.73 -9.37
N TYR A 435 2.68 -14.97 -8.28
CA TYR A 435 1.43 -15.02 -7.53
C TYR A 435 0.38 -14.10 -8.15
N VAL A 436 0.80 -12.90 -8.57
CA VAL A 436 -0.08 -11.89 -9.15
C VAL A 436 0.57 -11.28 -10.38
N LEU A 437 -0.21 -11.11 -11.45
CA LEU A 437 0.18 -10.43 -12.67
C LEU A 437 -0.68 -9.18 -12.86
N HIS A 438 -0.06 -8.00 -12.88
CA HIS A 438 -0.72 -6.70 -12.96
C HIS A 438 -0.56 -6.11 -14.36
N TYR A 439 -1.66 -5.92 -15.07
CA TYR A 439 -1.70 -5.51 -16.47
C TYR A 439 -1.62 -3.98 -16.62
N LEU A 440 -0.45 -3.47 -17.01
CA LEU A 440 -0.27 -2.07 -17.42
C LEU A 440 -0.60 -1.87 -18.92
N GLY A 441 -0.68 -0.60 -19.34
CA GLY A 441 -1.09 -0.21 -20.69
C GLY A 441 -2.58 -0.48 -20.97
N MET A 442 -2.89 -0.74 -22.24
CA MET A 442 -4.22 -1.20 -22.66
C MET A 442 -4.55 -2.55 -22.04
N LYS A 443 -5.73 -2.64 -21.43
CA LYS A 443 -6.15 -3.84 -20.69
C LYS A 443 -6.55 -4.96 -21.66
N PRO A 444 -6.31 -6.24 -21.35
CA PRO A 444 -6.55 -7.34 -22.29
C PRO A 444 -7.97 -7.41 -22.84
N TRP A 445 -8.98 -7.11 -22.01
CA TRP A 445 -10.39 -7.12 -22.43
C TRP A 445 -10.78 -5.93 -23.31
N LEU A 446 -9.97 -4.88 -23.37
CA LEU A 446 -10.15 -3.73 -24.27
C LEU A 446 -9.46 -3.93 -25.62
N CYS A 447 -8.53 -4.88 -25.72
CA CYS A 447 -7.89 -5.30 -26.96
C CYS A 447 -8.75 -6.34 -27.69
N PHE A 448 -8.47 -6.60 -28.97
CA PHE A 448 -8.92 -7.84 -29.59
C PHE A 448 -8.22 -9.04 -28.96
N ARG A 449 -8.86 -10.20 -29.03
CA ARG A 449 -8.34 -11.44 -28.45
C ARG A 449 -7.07 -11.97 -29.12
N ASP A 450 -6.90 -11.68 -30.40
CA ASP A 450 -5.92 -12.36 -31.25
C ASP A 450 -4.46 -12.04 -30.89
N TYR A 451 -4.19 -10.86 -30.29
CA TYR A 451 -2.87 -10.43 -29.84
C TYR A 451 -2.97 -9.22 -28.90
N ASP A 452 -1.89 -8.88 -28.20
CA ASP A 452 -1.85 -7.71 -27.32
C ASP A 452 -1.89 -6.40 -28.14
N CYS A 453 -3.01 -5.68 -28.11
CA CYS A 453 -3.16 -4.46 -28.92
C CYS A 453 -2.20 -3.32 -28.54
N ASN A 454 -1.52 -3.43 -27.38
CA ASN A 454 -0.42 -2.54 -27.02
C ASN A 454 0.69 -2.50 -28.09
N TRP A 455 0.86 -3.55 -28.91
CA TRP A 455 1.80 -3.55 -30.05
C TRP A 455 1.50 -2.48 -31.10
N ASN A 456 0.24 -2.07 -31.25
CA ASN A 456 -0.17 -1.11 -32.27
C ASN A 456 0.09 0.36 -31.89
N SER A 457 0.64 0.64 -30.70
CA SER A 457 0.84 2.00 -30.20
C SER A 457 2.23 2.14 -29.59
N ASP A 458 3.03 3.05 -30.15
CA ASP A 458 4.37 3.40 -29.69
C ASP A 458 4.45 3.66 -28.18
N ILE A 459 3.52 4.44 -27.62
CA ILE A 459 3.46 4.76 -26.19
C ILE A 459 3.14 3.56 -25.30
N PHE A 460 2.62 2.47 -25.87
CA PHE A 460 2.22 1.27 -25.11
C PHE A 460 3.07 0.05 -25.41
N GLN A 461 4.02 0.13 -26.34
CA GLN A 461 4.88 -1.01 -26.70
C GLN A 461 5.66 -1.57 -25.52
N GLU A 462 6.05 -0.74 -24.54
CA GLU A 462 6.71 -1.20 -23.32
C GLU A 462 5.84 -2.15 -22.48
N PHE A 463 4.52 -2.15 -22.66
CA PHE A 463 3.61 -3.07 -21.98
C PHE A 463 3.27 -4.30 -22.83
N ALA A 464 3.60 -4.32 -24.12
CA ALA A 464 3.06 -5.31 -25.05
C ALA A 464 3.63 -6.72 -24.84
N THR A 465 2.76 -7.71 -24.65
CA THR A 465 3.15 -9.13 -24.58
C THR A 465 1.98 -10.06 -24.85
N ASP A 466 2.08 -10.83 -25.92
CA ASP A 466 1.08 -11.84 -26.29
C ASP A 466 0.99 -12.95 -25.25
N VAL A 467 2.09 -13.28 -24.57
CA VAL A 467 2.13 -14.32 -23.54
C VAL A 467 1.26 -13.93 -22.34
N ALA A 468 1.41 -12.72 -21.82
CA ALA A 468 0.56 -12.25 -20.72
C ALA A 468 -0.89 -12.02 -21.18
N HIS A 469 -1.08 -11.56 -22.43
CA HIS A 469 -2.40 -11.39 -23.03
C HIS A 469 -3.17 -12.72 -23.11
N GLU A 470 -2.52 -13.77 -23.62
CA GLU A 470 -3.08 -15.13 -23.67
C GLU A 470 -3.41 -15.65 -22.27
N LYS A 471 -2.52 -15.42 -21.28
CA LYS A 471 -2.76 -15.79 -19.87
C LYS A 471 -4.07 -15.18 -19.34
N TRP A 472 -4.38 -13.94 -19.70
CA TRP A 472 -5.64 -13.30 -19.31
C TRP A 472 -6.84 -13.99 -19.95
N TRP A 473 -6.75 -14.28 -21.25
CA TRP A 473 -7.82 -14.97 -21.96
C TRP A 473 -8.08 -16.40 -21.45
N ARG A 474 -7.08 -17.09 -20.91
CA ARG A 474 -7.30 -18.39 -20.24
C ARG A 474 -8.21 -18.27 -19.01
N VAL A 475 -8.03 -17.23 -18.18
CA VAL A 475 -8.93 -16.95 -17.06
C VAL A 475 -10.32 -16.58 -17.58
N HIS A 476 -10.39 -15.78 -18.64
CA HIS A 476 -11.65 -15.43 -19.26
C HIS A 476 -12.43 -16.66 -19.73
N ASP A 477 -11.77 -17.60 -20.40
CA ASP A 477 -12.44 -18.77 -20.97
C ASP A 477 -12.89 -19.77 -19.92
N ALA A 478 -12.24 -19.78 -18.76
CA ALA A 478 -12.64 -20.58 -17.61
C ALA A 478 -13.88 -20.00 -16.90
N MET A 479 -14.26 -18.73 -17.15
CA MET A 479 -15.43 -18.12 -16.52
C MET A 479 -16.73 -18.59 -17.19
N PRO A 480 -17.84 -18.70 -16.44
CA PRO A 480 -19.17 -18.95 -17.00
C PRO A 480 -19.51 -18.08 -18.22
N VAL A 481 -20.15 -18.66 -19.24
CA VAL A 481 -20.54 -17.95 -20.48
C VAL A 481 -21.38 -16.70 -20.19
N LEU A 482 -22.21 -16.76 -19.15
CA LEU A 482 -23.01 -15.63 -18.67
C LEU A 482 -22.15 -14.44 -18.21
N LEU A 483 -20.96 -14.68 -17.65
CA LEU A 483 -20.05 -13.63 -17.22
C LEU A 483 -19.21 -13.07 -18.38
N GLN A 484 -18.91 -13.88 -19.39
CA GLN A 484 -18.14 -13.45 -20.56
C GLN A 484 -18.80 -12.30 -21.35
N GLN A 485 -20.13 -12.16 -21.27
CA GLN A 485 -20.83 -11.07 -21.94
C GLN A 485 -20.48 -9.67 -21.39
N PHE A 486 -19.99 -9.59 -20.14
CA PHE A 486 -19.53 -8.33 -19.55
C PHE A 486 -18.18 -7.87 -20.13
N CYS A 487 -17.52 -8.70 -20.93
CA CYS A 487 -16.26 -8.43 -21.62
C CYS A 487 -16.43 -8.12 -23.12
N LEU A 488 -17.66 -7.83 -23.55
CA LEU A 488 -17.95 -7.43 -24.92
C LEU A 488 -17.44 -6.01 -25.20
N LEU A 489 -17.01 -5.77 -26.45
CA LEU A 489 -16.48 -4.50 -26.89
C LEU A 489 -17.59 -3.58 -27.41
N ARG A 490 -17.56 -2.32 -26.99
CA ARG A 490 -18.34 -1.24 -27.61
C ARG A 490 -17.93 -1.04 -29.07
N SER A 491 -18.85 -0.60 -29.91
CA SER A 491 -18.62 -0.25 -31.32
C SER A 491 -17.50 0.79 -31.46
N LYS A 492 -17.45 1.81 -30.58
CA LYS A 492 -16.38 2.83 -30.58
C LYS A 492 -15.01 2.19 -30.31
N GLN A 493 -14.92 1.30 -29.31
CA GLN A 493 -13.67 0.60 -28.99
C GLN A 493 -13.20 -0.28 -30.16
N LYS A 494 -14.09 -1.01 -30.84
CA LYS A 494 -13.73 -1.81 -32.02
C LYS A 494 -13.16 -0.95 -33.15
N ALA A 495 -13.77 0.20 -33.39
CA ALA A 495 -13.30 1.14 -34.41
C ALA A 495 -11.93 1.74 -34.02
N GLN A 496 -11.72 2.13 -32.76
CA GLN A 496 -10.41 2.57 -32.26
C GLN A 496 -9.33 1.50 -32.48
N LEU A 497 -9.58 0.25 -32.09
CA LEU A 497 -8.60 -0.83 -32.25
C LEU A 497 -8.20 -1.07 -33.72
N GLU A 498 -9.16 -1.02 -34.65
CA GLU A 498 -8.86 -1.14 -36.08
C GLU A 498 -8.15 0.09 -36.63
N TRP A 499 -8.49 1.28 -36.13
CA TRP A 499 -7.79 2.51 -36.47
C TRP A 499 -6.32 2.45 -36.02
N ASP A 500 -6.05 2.03 -34.79
CA ASP A 500 -4.69 1.87 -34.25
C ASP A 500 -3.89 0.87 -35.08
N ARG A 501 -4.53 -0.26 -35.46
CA ARG A 501 -3.92 -1.26 -36.34
C ARG A 501 -3.55 -0.67 -37.71
N MET A 502 -4.41 0.17 -38.30
CA MET A 502 -4.14 0.87 -39.56
C MET A 502 -3.01 1.91 -39.41
N GLN A 503 -2.91 2.59 -38.27
CA GLN A 503 -1.80 3.53 -38.02
C GLN A 503 -0.48 2.78 -37.86
N ALA A 504 -0.45 1.64 -37.16
CA ALA A 504 0.73 0.79 -37.05
C ALA A 504 1.18 0.23 -38.42
N GLU A 505 0.23 -0.15 -39.28
CA GLU A 505 0.51 -0.53 -40.68
C GLU A 505 1.11 0.63 -41.47
N LYS A 506 0.49 1.81 -41.41
CA LYS A 506 0.97 3.02 -42.10
C LYS A 506 2.36 3.44 -41.62
N ALA A 507 2.63 3.31 -40.34
CA ALA A 507 3.93 3.58 -39.72
C ALA A 507 4.93 2.42 -39.91
N ASN A 508 4.51 1.31 -40.52
CA ASN A 508 5.31 0.11 -40.79
C ASN A 508 6.06 -0.40 -39.54
N TYR A 509 5.32 -0.57 -38.45
CA TYR A 509 5.86 -1.11 -37.20
C TYR A 509 6.52 -2.48 -37.44
N THR A 510 7.72 -2.65 -36.89
CA THR A 510 8.65 -3.76 -37.21
C THR A 510 8.25 -5.08 -36.57
N ASP A 511 7.48 -5.07 -35.48
CA ASP A 511 6.97 -6.27 -34.81
C ASP A 511 5.94 -7.03 -35.68
N GLY A 512 5.27 -6.34 -36.60
CA GLY A 512 4.37 -6.94 -37.58
C GLY A 512 3.01 -7.41 -37.06
N HIS A 513 2.63 -7.13 -35.80
CA HIS A 513 1.35 -7.59 -35.23
C HIS A 513 0.14 -7.00 -35.97
N TRP A 514 0.27 -5.83 -36.58
CA TRP A 514 -0.79 -5.22 -37.40
C TRP A 514 -1.24 -6.10 -38.59
N ARG A 515 -0.39 -7.05 -39.04
CA ARG A 515 -0.69 -8.03 -40.10
C ARG A 515 -1.55 -9.19 -39.62
N ILE A 516 -1.69 -9.39 -38.30
CA ILE A 516 -2.46 -10.50 -37.74
C ILE A 516 -3.94 -10.32 -38.09
N LYS A 517 -4.54 -11.37 -38.66
CA LYS A 517 -5.95 -11.39 -39.00
C LYS A 517 -6.80 -11.57 -37.74
N VAL A 518 -7.54 -10.54 -37.36
CA VAL A 518 -8.45 -10.54 -36.21
C VAL A 518 -9.60 -11.55 -36.42
N LYS A 519 -9.74 -12.53 -35.52
CA LYS A 519 -10.80 -13.55 -35.50
C LYS A 519 -11.72 -13.43 -34.28
N ASP A 520 -11.49 -12.45 -33.42
CA ASP A 520 -12.29 -12.18 -32.23
C ASP A 520 -13.80 -12.15 -32.54
N GLN A 521 -14.56 -13.07 -31.92
CA GLN A 521 -16.00 -13.18 -32.14
C GLN A 521 -16.78 -11.97 -31.61
N ARG A 522 -16.20 -11.17 -30.72
CA ARG A 522 -16.81 -9.94 -30.20
C ARG A 522 -17.01 -8.90 -31.31
N LEU A 523 -16.28 -8.98 -32.42
CA LEU A 523 -16.52 -8.13 -33.61
C LEU A 523 -17.93 -8.29 -34.18
N LYS A 524 -18.53 -9.48 -34.04
CA LYS A 524 -19.86 -9.82 -34.57
C LYS A 524 -21.00 -9.56 -33.57
N LYS A 525 -20.67 -9.32 -32.30
CA LYS A 525 -21.65 -9.10 -31.22
C LYS A 525 -21.76 -7.62 -30.90
N CYS A 526 -22.95 -7.10 -30.66
CA CYS A 526 -23.14 -5.68 -30.33
C CYS A 526 -23.73 -5.52 -28.93
N VAL A 527 -23.23 -4.48 -28.24
CA VAL A 527 -23.72 -4.07 -26.92
C VAL A 527 -24.28 -2.64 -26.93
N ASP A 528 -23.98 -1.88 -27.97
CA ASP A 528 -24.49 -0.51 -28.13
C ASP A 528 -25.67 -0.48 -29.10
N THR A 529 -26.52 0.53 -28.97
CA THR A 529 -27.65 0.80 -29.87
C THR A 529 -27.17 1.01 -31.32
N TYR A 530 -26.08 1.77 -31.49
CA TYR A 530 -25.42 1.93 -32.78
C TYR A 530 -24.39 0.82 -33.01
N CYS A 531 -24.89 -0.34 -33.46
CA CYS A 531 -24.15 -1.56 -33.76
C CYS A 531 -23.36 -1.49 -35.09
N SER A 532 -22.65 -0.40 -35.36
CA SER A 532 -21.95 -0.19 -36.64
C SER A 532 -20.54 0.38 -36.48
N TRP A 533 -19.64 -0.41 -35.89
CA TRP A 533 -18.23 -0.01 -35.72
C TRP A 533 -17.52 0.31 -37.04
N LYS A 534 -17.86 -0.35 -38.15
CA LYS A 534 -17.31 -0.05 -39.48
C LYS A 534 -17.69 1.34 -39.97
N SER A 535 -18.92 1.77 -39.68
CA SER A 535 -19.35 3.12 -39.98
C SER A 535 -18.60 4.12 -39.11
N MET A 536 -18.42 3.84 -37.82
CA MET A 536 -17.64 4.73 -36.94
C MET A 536 -16.20 4.88 -37.45
N LEU A 537 -15.55 3.78 -37.82
CA LEU A 537 -14.19 3.78 -38.36
C LEU A 537 -14.06 4.62 -39.64
N LYS A 538 -15.08 4.61 -40.52
CA LYS A 538 -15.06 5.40 -41.76
C LYS A 538 -14.99 6.91 -41.49
N HIS A 539 -15.59 7.35 -40.38
CA HIS A 539 -15.66 8.76 -39.97
C HIS A 539 -14.70 9.08 -38.82
N TRP A 540 -13.73 8.21 -38.55
CA TRP A 540 -12.80 8.37 -37.43
C TRP A 540 -11.94 9.62 -37.62
N GLY A 541 -12.00 10.56 -36.68
CA GLY A 541 -11.29 11.84 -36.75
C GLY A 541 -12.02 12.99 -37.46
N GLU A 542 -13.27 12.80 -37.89
CA GLU A 542 -14.11 13.89 -38.41
C GLU A 542 -14.69 14.74 -37.26
N THR A 543 -14.53 16.07 -37.30
CA THR A 543 -14.94 17.00 -36.23
C THR A 543 -16.45 17.16 -36.05
N ASN A 544 -17.27 16.79 -37.03
CA ASN A 544 -18.73 16.94 -37.02
C ASN A 544 -19.48 15.61 -36.82
N TRP A 545 -18.76 14.51 -36.61
CA TRP A 545 -19.38 13.24 -36.30
C TRP A 545 -19.62 13.21 -34.78
N THR A 546 -20.88 13.13 -34.35
CA THR A 546 -21.24 13.23 -32.93
C THR A 546 -20.47 12.21 -32.10
N ASP A 547 -19.46 12.70 -31.37
CA ASP A 547 -18.76 11.99 -30.30
C ASP A 547 -19.65 11.79 -29.06
N ASP A 548 -20.85 12.40 -29.07
CA ASP A 548 -21.90 12.21 -28.08
C ASP A 548 -22.19 10.71 -27.95
N ASP A 549 -21.81 10.11 -26.82
CA ASP A 549 -22.20 8.75 -26.44
C ASP A 549 -23.74 8.76 -26.38
N PRO A 550 -24.46 8.25 -27.40
CA PRO A 550 -25.90 8.34 -27.39
C PRO A 550 -26.34 7.49 -26.22
N PHE A 551 -26.96 8.12 -25.21
CA PHE A 551 -27.37 7.52 -23.94
C PHE A 551 -27.78 6.06 -24.16
N THR A 552 -26.87 5.13 -23.90
CA THR A 552 -27.11 3.72 -24.17
C THR A 552 -27.84 3.21 -22.93
N PRO A 553 -29.16 2.93 -22.99
CA PRO A 553 -29.85 2.34 -21.86
C PRO A 553 -29.12 1.04 -21.53
N THR A 554 -28.60 0.95 -20.31
CA THR A 554 -27.86 -0.24 -19.93
C THR A 554 -28.82 -1.43 -19.98
N PRO A 555 -28.38 -2.62 -20.41
CA PRO A 555 -29.25 -3.80 -20.43
C PRO A 555 -29.94 -4.00 -19.07
N PRO A 556 -31.07 -4.72 -18.99
CA PRO A 556 -31.67 -5.04 -17.70
C PRO A 556 -30.73 -5.94 -16.87
N ALA A 557 -30.85 -5.88 -15.56
CA ALA A 557 -30.15 -6.79 -14.66
C ALA A 557 -30.42 -8.26 -15.00
N ILE A 558 -29.40 -9.10 -14.90
CA ILE A 558 -29.54 -10.54 -15.10
C ILE A 558 -30.35 -11.13 -13.94
N THR A 559 -31.40 -11.89 -14.23
CA THR A 559 -32.30 -12.44 -13.19
C THR A 559 -31.70 -13.64 -12.47
N ARG A 560 -32.07 -13.88 -11.20
CA ARG A 560 -31.61 -15.05 -10.42
C ARG A 560 -31.94 -16.41 -11.07
N LYS A 561 -33.01 -16.50 -11.88
CA LYS A 561 -33.35 -17.74 -12.61
C LYS A 561 -32.32 -18.12 -13.68
N SER A 562 -31.62 -17.15 -14.28
CA SER A 562 -30.50 -17.43 -15.19
C SER A 562 -29.20 -17.77 -14.47
N LEU A 563 -29.12 -17.56 -13.14
CA LEU A 563 -27.95 -17.89 -12.32
C LEU A 563 -28.04 -19.30 -11.71
N SER A 564 -29.24 -19.83 -11.49
CA SER A 564 -29.46 -21.17 -10.89
C SER A 564 -29.25 -22.36 -11.84
N GLY A 565 -28.81 -22.11 -13.08
CA GLY A 565 -28.48 -23.15 -14.08
C GLY A 565 -26.98 -23.32 -14.33
N LEU A 566 -26.14 -22.70 -13.48
CA LEU A 566 -24.68 -22.70 -13.55
C LEU A 566 -24.06 -23.62 -12.50
#